data_AF-A0AAD6DPG7-F1
#
_entry.id   AF-A0AAD6DPG7-F1
#
_cell.length_a   1.000
_cell.length_b   1.000
_cell.length_c   1.000
_cell.angle_alpha   90.00
_cell.angle_beta   90.00
_cell.angle_gamma   90.00
#
_symmetry.space_group_name_H-M   'P 1'
#
loop_
_entity.id
_entity.type
_entity.pdbx_description
1 polymer ?
#
loop_
_entity_poly.entity_id
_entity_poly.type
_entity_poly.pdbx_seq_one_letter_code
_entity_poly.pdbx_strand_id
1 'polypeptide(L)'
;MSSPMCRTLQTASLVFQTALTSTLKSQRIIALPDAQETSSDPCDIGTDPDILQHIVEEEKWPVDLYLVKDGWNQKKTRSRYSQSNDAIRARARDVRLFLRGLLRELVSNGDADAEIALVTHGGFLHYLTDDWEDSYRYPGTGWYNCETRAYVFECDFWSNRDEEAWLIETRESRWRRGKDHPMYGKKDQVKLFTAAMERWEEQGLERPDEVDLDSEI
;
A
#
# COMPACT_ATOMS: atom_id res chain seq x y z
N MET A 1 5.74 4.16 -7.88
CA MET A 1 4.28 4.25 -7.64
C MET A 1 4.03 4.88 -6.28
N SER A 2 2.87 5.50 -6.08
CA SER A 2 2.51 6.11 -4.80
C SER A 2 1.01 6.13 -4.60
N SER A 3 0.53 6.21 -3.35
CA SER A 3 -0.86 6.61 -3.12
C SER A 3 -1.10 8.05 -3.63
N PRO A 4 -2.34 8.46 -3.96
CA PRO A 4 -2.58 9.82 -4.44
C PRO A 4 -2.56 10.90 -3.34
N MET A 5 -2.22 10.54 -2.10
CA MET A 5 -2.14 11.49 -1.00
C MET A 5 -0.90 12.39 -1.13
N CYS A 6 -1.04 13.70 -0.91
CA CYS A 6 0.05 14.66 -1.10
C CYS A 6 1.34 14.26 -0.35
N ARG A 7 1.23 13.74 0.89
CA ARG A 7 2.41 13.29 1.66
C ARG A 7 3.18 12.16 0.97
N THR A 8 2.50 11.20 0.33
CA THR A 8 3.16 10.08 -0.36
C THR A 8 3.64 10.50 -1.75
N LEU A 9 2.92 11.40 -2.43
CA LEU A 9 3.39 11.98 -3.70
C LEU A 9 4.66 12.79 -3.49
N GLN A 10 4.67 13.70 -2.51
CA GLN A 10 5.84 14.48 -2.14
C GLN A 10 7.02 13.58 -1.75
N THR A 11 6.79 12.58 -0.90
CA THR A 11 7.83 11.62 -0.50
C THR A 11 8.38 10.88 -1.72
N ALA A 12 7.53 10.37 -2.60
CA ALA A 12 7.96 9.67 -3.81
C ALA A 12 8.76 10.59 -4.75
N SER A 13 8.30 11.83 -4.95
CA SER A 13 8.96 12.83 -5.80
C SER A 13 10.36 13.20 -5.27
N LEU A 14 10.52 13.32 -3.95
CA LEU A 14 11.80 13.65 -3.32
C LEU A 14 12.76 12.46 -3.30
N VAL A 15 12.30 11.30 -2.82
CA VAL A 15 13.15 10.10 -2.66
C VAL A 15 13.65 9.59 -4.01
N PHE A 16 12.79 9.59 -5.03
CA PHE A 16 13.14 9.06 -6.36
C PHE A 16 13.51 10.16 -7.35
N GLN A 17 13.82 11.38 -6.90
CA GLN A 17 14.11 12.52 -7.79
C GLN A 17 15.19 12.19 -8.84
N THR A 18 16.27 11.51 -8.45
CA THR A 18 17.35 11.11 -9.36
C THR A 18 16.86 10.17 -10.46
N ALA A 19 15.98 9.22 -10.11
CA ALA A 19 15.42 8.28 -11.07
C ALA A 19 14.39 8.96 -12.00
N LEU A 20 13.56 9.84 -11.44
CA LEU A 20 12.50 10.56 -12.15
C LEU A 20 13.01 11.64 -13.12
N THR A 21 14.19 12.21 -12.84
CA THR A 21 14.83 13.23 -13.70
C THR A 21 15.86 12.64 -14.67
N SER A 22 16.05 11.32 -14.65
CA SER A 22 16.98 10.64 -15.54
C SER A 22 16.56 10.77 -17.00
N THR A 23 17.48 11.24 -17.85
CA THR A 23 17.28 11.30 -19.31
C THR A 23 17.44 9.95 -20.00
N LEU A 24 17.99 8.95 -19.29
CA LEU A 24 18.22 7.60 -19.81
C LEU A 24 16.92 6.79 -19.89
N LYS A 25 16.01 7.01 -18.94
CA LYS A 25 14.72 6.33 -18.85
C LYS A 25 13.71 7.27 -18.22
N SER A 26 12.74 7.73 -19.01
CA SER A 26 11.66 8.56 -18.49
C SER A 26 10.79 7.73 -17.56
N GLN A 27 10.80 8.07 -16.27
CA GLN A 27 9.96 7.45 -15.25
C GLN A 27 8.93 8.44 -14.74
N ARG A 28 7.75 7.95 -14.40
CA ARG A 28 6.69 8.74 -13.76
C ARG A 28 6.14 7.99 -12.57
N ILE A 29 5.64 8.74 -11.61
CA ILE A 29 4.91 8.20 -10.46
C ILE A 29 3.48 7.96 -10.89
N ILE A 30 3.04 6.71 -10.98
CA ILE A 30 1.61 6.41 -11.10
C ILE A 30 0.97 6.55 -9.70
N ALA A 31 -0.05 7.40 -9.59
CA ALA A 31 -0.86 7.54 -8.38
C ALA A 31 -1.94 6.44 -8.35
N LEU A 32 -1.91 5.57 -7.34
CA LEU A 32 -2.77 4.40 -7.21
C LEU A 32 -3.74 4.55 -6.01
N PRO A 33 -5.02 4.88 -6.24
CA PRO A 33 -5.99 5.13 -5.16
C PRO A 33 -6.16 4.00 -4.14
N ASP A 34 -6.03 2.75 -4.57
CA ASP A 34 -6.19 1.60 -3.68
C ASP A 34 -5.07 1.47 -2.65
N ALA A 35 -3.93 2.14 -2.88
CA ALA A 35 -2.79 2.19 -1.97
C ALA A 35 -2.88 3.33 -0.94
N GLN A 36 -4.05 3.93 -0.74
CA GLN A 36 -4.27 4.95 0.29
C GLN A 36 -4.39 4.35 1.71
N GLU A 37 -4.27 5.19 2.74
CA GLU A 37 -4.38 4.75 4.14
C GLU A 37 -5.76 4.14 4.44
N THR A 38 -5.91 3.48 5.58
CA THR A 38 -7.13 2.77 5.97
C THR A 38 -8.17 3.69 6.58
N SER A 39 -7.80 4.60 7.50
CA SER A 39 -8.73 5.38 8.33
C SER A 39 -9.51 6.48 7.57
N SER A 40 -10.61 6.97 8.13
CA SER A 40 -11.34 8.15 7.66
C SER A 40 -10.99 9.44 8.40
N ASP A 41 -9.89 9.44 9.16
CA ASP A 41 -9.39 10.66 9.79
C ASP A 41 -9.16 11.74 8.74
N PRO A 42 -9.37 13.04 9.06
CA PRO A 42 -9.21 14.11 8.08
C PRO A 42 -7.85 14.13 7.37
N CYS A 43 -6.79 13.68 8.04
CA CYS A 43 -5.46 13.53 7.45
C CYS A 43 -5.37 12.36 6.45
N ASP A 44 -6.27 11.39 6.52
CA ASP A 44 -6.39 10.20 5.67
C ASP A 44 -7.46 10.33 4.58
N ILE A 45 -8.16 11.47 4.54
CA ILE A 45 -9.03 11.87 3.44
C ILE A 45 -8.19 12.57 2.36
N GLY A 46 -8.16 11.96 1.18
CA GLY A 46 -7.47 12.49 0.01
C GLY A 46 -8.08 13.77 -0.56
N THR A 47 -7.36 14.39 -1.48
CA THR A 47 -7.78 15.61 -2.19
C THR A 47 -8.61 15.30 -3.43
N ASP A 48 -9.60 16.13 -3.74
CA ASP A 48 -10.40 15.97 -4.96
C ASP A 48 -9.51 16.00 -6.22
N PRO A 49 -9.83 15.24 -7.29
CA PRO A 49 -8.93 15.07 -8.43
C PRO A 49 -8.48 16.36 -9.12
N ASP A 50 -9.37 17.34 -9.26
CA ASP A 50 -9.09 18.63 -9.89
C ASP A 50 -8.10 19.47 -9.05
N ILE A 51 -8.31 19.53 -7.74
CA ILE A 51 -7.41 20.20 -6.80
C ILE A 51 -6.06 19.46 -6.75
N LEU A 52 -6.07 18.13 -6.73
CA LEU A 52 -4.84 17.33 -6.72
C LEU A 52 -4.03 17.56 -8.01
N GLN A 53 -4.69 17.65 -9.16
CA GLN A 53 -4.07 17.99 -10.44
C GLN A 53 -3.37 19.35 -10.36
N HIS A 54 -4.04 20.37 -9.81
CA HIS A 54 -3.44 21.70 -9.63
C HIS A 54 -2.20 21.67 -8.72
N ILE A 55 -2.26 20.93 -7.60
CA ILE A 55 -1.11 20.77 -6.69
C ILE A 55 0.07 20.10 -7.42
N VAL A 56 -0.18 19.01 -8.14
CA VAL A 56 0.86 18.28 -8.89
C VAL A 56 1.52 19.17 -9.94
N GLU A 57 0.75 20.01 -10.64
CA GLU A 57 1.24 20.96 -11.64
C GLU A 57 2.06 22.10 -11.01
N GLU A 58 1.56 22.69 -9.93
CA GLU A 58 2.22 23.79 -9.20
C GLU A 58 3.57 23.32 -8.63
N GLU A 59 3.59 22.16 -8.00
CA GLU A 59 4.79 21.54 -7.42
C GLU A 59 5.70 20.86 -8.45
N LYS A 60 5.25 20.77 -9.72
CA LYS A 60 5.95 20.10 -10.83
C LYS A 60 6.32 18.65 -10.52
N TRP A 61 5.46 17.94 -9.78
CA TRP A 61 5.68 16.53 -9.50
C TRP A 61 5.45 15.68 -10.77
N PRO A 62 6.35 14.77 -11.14
CA PRO A 62 6.22 13.93 -12.34
C PRO A 62 5.25 12.76 -12.09
N VAL A 63 3.98 13.09 -11.80
CA VAL A 63 2.93 12.17 -11.39
C VAL A 63 1.90 12.01 -12.51
N ASP A 64 1.52 10.77 -12.77
CA ASP A 64 0.39 10.42 -13.62
C ASP A 64 -0.84 10.10 -12.74
N LEU A 65 -1.88 10.93 -12.88
CA LEU A 65 -3.12 10.85 -12.12
C LEU A 65 -4.23 10.08 -12.87
N TYR A 66 -3.94 9.36 -13.96
CA TYR A 66 -4.99 8.74 -14.78
C TYR A 66 -5.91 7.76 -14.02
N LEU A 67 -5.45 7.15 -12.91
CA LEU A 67 -6.26 6.26 -12.07
C LEU A 67 -7.07 7.01 -11.00
N VAL A 68 -6.77 8.28 -10.74
CA VAL A 68 -7.41 9.09 -9.71
C VAL A 68 -8.70 9.66 -10.30
N LYS A 69 -9.82 9.00 -10.01
CA LYS A 69 -11.16 9.36 -10.48
C LYS A 69 -11.98 10.02 -9.38
N ASP A 70 -13.04 10.71 -9.77
CA ASP A 70 -14.01 11.26 -8.83
C ASP A 70 -14.49 10.17 -7.85
N GLY A 71 -14.49 10.51 -6.56
CA GLY A 71 -14.88 9.59 -5.51
C GLY A 71 -13.76 8.73 -4.92
N TRP A 72 -12.51 8.83 -5.40
CA TRP A 72 -11.39 8.04 -4.85
C TRP A 72 -11.11 8.29 -3.36
N ASN A 73 -11.44 9.49 -2.88
CA ASN A 73 -11.28 9.95 -1.51
C ASN A 73 -12.56 9.79 -0.65
N GLN A 74 -13.59 9.10 -1.16
CA GLN A 74 -14.86 8.92 -0.47
C GLN A 74 -14.85 7.63 0.36
N LYS A 75 -14.57 7.75 1.65
CA LYS A 75 -14.47 6.63 2.61
C LYS A 75 -15.79 6.30 3.29
N LYS A 76 -16.85 6.12 2.50
CA LYS A 76 -18.17 5.78 3.03
C LYS A 76 -18.20 4.32 3.46
N THR A 77 -19.00 4.01 4.49
CA THR A 77 -19.35 2.63 4.89
C THR A 77 -19.78 1.80 3.69
N ARG A 78 -19.35 0.54 3.61
CA ARG A 78 -19.62 -0.39 2.50
C ARG A 78 -19.15 0.07 1.11
N SER A 79 -18.35 1.11 1.00
CA SER A 79 -17.70 1.52 -0.25
C SER A 79 -16.36 0.81 -0.45
N ARG A 80 -15.79 0.91 -1.66
CA ARG A 80 -14.43 0.41 -1.96
C ARG A 80 -13.37 0.97 -1.00
N TYR A 81 -13.55 2.19 -0.53
CA TYR A 81 -12.61 2.87 0.35
C TYR A 81 -13.11 2.95 1.80
N SER A 82 -14.09 2.11 2.16
CA SER A 82 -14.51 1.91 3.56
C SER A 82 -13.32 1.52 4.44
N GLN A 83 -13.43 1.83 5.72
CA GLN A 83 -12.49 1.42 6.76
C GLN A 83 -12.66 -0.06 7.14
N SER A 84 -13.68 -0.75 6.61
CA SER A 84 -13.88 -2.16 6.89
C SER A 84 -12.74 -3.01 6.36
N ASN A 85 -12.41 -4.01 7.16
CA ASN A 85 -11.36 -4.98 6.90
C ASN A 85 -11.53 -5.65 5.52
N ASP A 86 -12.76 -5.94 5.10
CA ASP A 86 -13.02 -6.55 3.79
C ASP A 86 -12.72 -5.60 2.63
N ALA A 87 -13.11 -4.32 2.75
CA ALA A 87 -12.80 -3.31 1.76
C ALA A 87 -11.27 -3.11 1.64
N ILE A 88 -10.57 -3.02 2.78
CA ILE A 88 -9.12 -2.83 2.79
C ILE A 88 -8.40 -4.06 2.22
N ARG A 89 -8.81 -5.29 2.58
CA ARG A 89 -8.26 -6.54 2.01
C ARG A 89 -8.46 -6.62 0.50
N ALA A 90 -9.64 -6.24 0.00
CA ALA A 90 -9.93 -6.20 -1.43
C ALA A 90 -9.01 -5.21 -2.16
N ARG A 91 -8.84 -3.99 -1.62
CA ARG A 91 -7.90 -3.00 -2.18
C ARG A 91 -6.46 -3.53 -2.18
N ALA A 92 -6.01 -4.12 -1.07
CA ALA A 92 -4.66 -4.67 -0.95
C ALA A 92 -4.39 -5.76 -1.99
N ARG A 93 -5.36 -6.66 -2.21
CA ARG A 93 -5.32 -7.66 -3.29
C ARG A 93 -5.21 -7.03 -4.67
N ASP A 94 -6.07 -6.06 -4.96
CA ASP A 94 -6.08 -5.40 -6.27
C ASP A 94 -4.77 -4.61 -6.52
N VAL A 95 -4.18 -4.00 -5.48
CA VAL A 95 -2.83 -3.41 -5.55
C VAL A 95 -1.78 -4.47 -5.89
N ARG A 96 -1.75 -5.61 -5.20
CA ARG A 96 -0.78 -6.69 -5.51
C ARG A 96 -0.92 -7.18 -6.95
N LEU A 97 -2.14 -7.40 -7.41
CA LEU A 97 -2.43 -7.81 -8.79
C LEU A 97 -1.98 -6.75 -9.81
N PHE A 98 -2.24 -5.47 -9.53
CA PHE A 98 -1.80 -4.36 -10.37
C PHE A 98 -0.27 -4.32 -10.47
N LEU A 99 0.43 -4.40 -9.33
CA LEU A 99 1.90 -4.42 -9.27
C LEU A 99 2.47 -5.60 -10.07
N ARG A 100 1.87 -6.80 -9.93
CA ARG A 100 2.30 -7.98 -10.69
C ARG A 100 2.09 -7.79 -12.18
N GLY A 101 0.94 -7.25 -12.59
CA GLY A 101 0.62 -6.95 -13.98
C GLY A 101 1.60 -5.95 -14.60
N LEU A 102 1.86 -4.84 -13.90
CA LEU A 102 2.81 -3.83 -14.34
C LEU A 102 4.23 -4.41 -14.47
N LEU A 103 4.66 -5.20 -13.49
CA LEU A 103 5.99 -5.81 -13.54
C LEU A 103 6.10 -6.78 -14.73
N ARG A 104 5.05 -7.55 -15.02
CA ARG A 104 5.04 -8.49 -16.17
C ARG A 104 5.11 -7.75 -17.49
N GLU A 105 4.41 -6.62 -17.60
CA GLU A 105 4.46 -5.75 -18.77
C GLU A 105 5.88 -5.23 -18.99
N LEU A 106 6.52 -4.70 -17.94
CA LEU A 106 7.90 -4.19 -18.01
C LEU A 106 8.88 -5.28 -18.45
N VAL A 107 8.81 -6.48 -17.84
CA VAL A 107 9.68 -7.61 -18.19
C VAL A 107 9.42 -8.10 -19.62
N SER A 108 8.15 -8.18 -20.03
CA SER A 108 7.78 -8.58 -21.41
C SER A 108 8.25 -7.57 -22.46
N ASN A 109 8.38 -6.30 -22.08
CA ASN A 109 8.93 -5.23 -22.91
C ASN A 109 10.47 -5.19 -22.90
N GLY A 110 11.14 -6.16 -22.28
CA GLY A 110 12.59 -6.35 -22.31
C GLY A 110 13.35 -5.83 -21.08
N ASP A 111 12.65 -5.34 -20.05
CA ASP A 111 13.25 -4.89 -18.80
C ASP A 111 13.33 -6.04 -17.78
N ALA A 112 14.29 -6.96 -17.99
CA ALA A 112 14.40 -8.20 -17.21
C ALA A 112 14.66 -7.98 -15.70
N ASP A 113 15.23 -6.83 -15.34
CA ASP A 113 15.56 -6.45 -13.96
C ASP A 113 14.61 -5.36 -13.42
N ALA A 114 13.37 -5.32 -13.92
CA ALA A 114 12.37 -4.34 -13.49
C ALA A 114 12.08 -4.46 -11.99
N GLU A 115 11.97 -3.31 -11.32
CA GLU A 115 11.57 -3.19 -9.92
C GLU A 115 10.48 -2.12 -9.78
N ILE A 116 9.59 -2.30 -8.81
CA ILE A 116 8.55 -1.31 -8.49
C ILE A 116 8.72 -0.87 -7.03
N ALA A 117 8.95 0.43 -6.84
CA ALA A 117 8.80 1.07 -5.53
C ALA A 117 7.35 1.56 -5.35
N LEU A 118 6.71 1.20 -4.23
CA LEU A 118 5.41 1.73 -3.82
C LEU A 118 5.57 2.55 -2.54
N VAL A 119 5.24 3.84 -2.60
CA VAL A 119 5.18 4.73 -1.44
C VAL A 119 3.74 4.82 -0.94
N THR A 120 3.48 4.31 0.25
CA THR A 120 2.13 4.17 0.83
C THR A 120 2.19 4.38 2.36
N HIS A 121 1.23 3.84 3.12
CA HIS A 121 0.97 4.19 4.52
C HIS A 121 1.06 2.97 5.45
N GLY A 122 1.30 3.25 6.72
CA GLY A 122 1.60 2.23 7.73
C GLY A 122 0.47 1.23 7.93
N GLY A 123 -0.75 1.71 8.15
CA GLY A 123 -1.91 0.83 8.36
C GLY A 123 -2.18 -0.05 7.15
N PHE A 124 -2.17 0.55 5.96
CA PHE A 124 -2.38 -0.17 4.70
C PHE A 124 -1.30 -1.23 4.40
N LEU A 125 -0.03 -1.00 4.75
CA LEU A 125 1.06 -1.94 4.47
C LEU A 125 0.87 -3.30 5.12
N HIS A 126 0.23 -3.38 6.29
CA HIS A 126 -0.10 -4.65 6.95
C HIS A 126 -1.06 -5.50 6.11
N TYR A 127 -2.06 -4.87 5.48
CA TYR A 127 -2.97 -5.55 4.55
C TYR A 127 -2.32 -5.91 3.22
N LEU A 128 -1.46 -5.01 2.71
CA LEU A 128 -0.74 -5.25 1.47
C LEU A 128 0.17 -6.46 1.57
N THR A 129 0.88 -6.60 2.69
CA THR A 129 1.93 -7.61 2.89
C THR A 129 1.48 -8.85 3.66
N ASP A 130 0.30 -8.79 4.29
CA ASP A 130 -0.20 -9.82 5.23
C ASP A 130 0.81 -10.14 6.35
N ASP A 131 1.55 -9.12 6.77
CA ASP A 131 2.48 -9.19 7.89
C ASP A 131 1.97 -8.34 9.05
N TRP A 132 1.49 -9.00 10.10
CA TRP A 132 0.96 -8.38 11.31
C TRP A 132 1.98 -8.38 12.45
N GLU A 133 3.21 -8.85 12.21
CA GLU A 133 4.29 -8.75 13.16
C GLU A 133 4.57 -7.28 13.54
N ASP A 134 4.58 -6.99 14.84
CA ASP A 134 4.82 -5.66 15.40
C ASP A 134 3.84 -4.57 14.92
N SER A 135 2.68 -4.93 14.37
CA SER A 135 1.72 -3.98 13.75
C SER A 135 1.16 -2.94 14.72
N TYR A 136 1.35 -3.10 16.02
CA TYR A 136 0.93 -2.19 17.08
C TYR A 136 2.12 -1.61 17.86
N ARG A 137 3.35 -1.70 17.33
CA ARG A 137 4.53 -1.09 17.95
C ARG A 137 4.43 0.44 18.00
N TYR A 138 3.84 1.03 16.96
CA TYR A 138 3.41 2.42 16.88
C TYR A 138 1.88 2.45 16.68
N PRO A 139 1.23 3.61 16.84
CA PRO A 139 -0.21 3.73 16.57
C PRO A 139 -0.56 3.20 15.18
N GLY A 140 -1.23 2.05 15.14
CA GLY A 140 -1.75 1.45 13.90
C GLY A 140 -0.69 0.89 12.95
N THR A 141 0.58 0.81 13.34
CA THR A 141 1.63 0.32 12.44
C THR A 141 2.90 -0.20 13.13
N GLY A 142 3.56 -1.15 12.47
CA GLY A 142 4.91 -1.63 12.77
C GLY A 142 6.01 -1.00 11.90
N TRP A 143 5.69 0.05 11.14
CA TRP A 143 6.60 0.70 10.20
C TRP A 143 7.10 2.05 10.69
N TYR A 144 8.37 2.37 10.44
CA TYR A 144 8.88 3.73 10.60
C TYR A 144 8.54 4.60 9.39
N ASN A 145 8.45 5.92 9.62
CA ASN A 145 8.35 6.88 8.51
C ASN A 145 9.56 6.74 7.58
N CYS A 146 9.28 6.60 6.27
CA CYS A 146 10.28 6.36 5.22
C CYS A 146 11.09 5.06 5.40
N GLU A 147 10.60 4.08 6.19
CA GLU A 147 11.18 2.74 6.20
C GLU A 147 11.04 2.08 4.82
N THR A 148 12.08 1.36 4.39
CA THR A 148 12.04 0.57 3.16
C THR A 148 12.17 -0.90 3.48
N ARG A 149 11.21 -1.69 2.99
CA ARG A 149 11.26 -3.15 3.00
C ARG A 149 11.18 -3.67 1.56
N ALA A 150 11.82 -4.81 1.30
CA ALA A 150 11.85 -5.43 -0.02
C ALA A 150 11.06 -6.73 -0.02
N TYR A 151 10.32 -6.97 -1.10
CA TYR A 151 9.40 -8.10 -1.24
C TYR A 151 9.54 -8.77 -2.60
N VAL A 152 9.21 -10.06 -2.64
CA VAL A 152 9.02 -10.83 -3.87
C VAL A 152 7.62 -11.45 -3.87
N PHE A 153 7.08 -11.78 -5.04
CA PHE A 153 5.84 -12.56 -5.12
C PHE A 153 6.09 -13.99 -4.58
N GLU A 154 5.16 -14.48 -3.76
CA GLU A 154 5.23 -15.81 -3.13
C GLU A 154 5.20 -16.92 -4.18
N CYS A 155 4.26 -16.82 -5.12
CA CYS A 155 4.11 -17.78 -6.20
C CYS A 155 4.91 -17.37 -7.44
N ASP A 156 5.09 -18.32 -8.36
CA ASP A 156 5.73 -18.08 -9.65
C ASP A 156 5.14 -16.84 -10.33
N PHE A 157 6.03 -15.90 -10.62
CA PHE A 157 5.75 -14.61 -11.18
C PHE A 157 4.96 -14.67 -12.49
N TRP A 158 5.07 -15.74 -13.28
CA TRP A 158 4.31 -15.91 -14.53
C TRP A 158 3.01 -16.71 -14.38
N SER A 159 2.74 -17.27 -13.21
CA SER A 159 1.55 -18.07 -12.98
C SER A 159 0.29 -17.20 -12.89
N ASN A 160 -0.74 -17.54 -13.65
CA ASN A 160 -2.07 -16.92 -13.53
C ASN A 160 -2.96 -17.60 -12.49
N ARG A 161 -2.46 -18.60 -11.76
CA ARG A 161 -3.23 -19.35 -10.75
C ARG A 161 -3.21 -18.73 -9.37
N ASP A 162 -2.34 -17.74 -9.16
CA ASP A 162 -2.24 -17.02 -7.90
C ASP A 162 -3.16 -15.79 -7.97
N GLU A 163 -4.39 -15.96 -7.48
CA GLU A 163 -5.45 -14.94 -7.48
C GLU A 163 -5.20 -13.82 -6.45
N GLU A 164 -4.33 -14.06 -5.48
CA GLU A 164 -4.07 -13.13 -4.38
C GLU A 164 -2.78 -12.32 -4.56
N ALA A 165 -1.83 -12.85 -5.35
CA ALA A 165 -0.54 -12.23 -5.62
C ALA A 165 0.26 -11.90 -4.35
N TRP A 166 0.21 -12.79 -3.34
CA TRP A 166 0.85 -12.58 -2.04
C TRP A 166 2.35 -12.26 -2.16
N LEU A 167 2.83 -11.49 -1.20
CA LEU A 167 4.21 -11.02 -1.12
C LEU A 167 4.92 -11.69 0.06
N ILE A 168 6.21 -11.98 -0.12
CA ILE A 168 7.11 -12.43 0.94
C ILE A 168 8.24 -11.40 1.06
N GLU A 169 8.44 -10.89 2.27
CA GLU A 169 9.57 -10.01 2.59
C GLU A 169 10.88 -10.77 2.42
N THR A 170 11.85 -10.17 1.73
CA THR A 170 13.15 -10.81 1.51
C THR A 170 13.92 -10.95 2.83
N ARG A 171 14.80 -11.96 2.88
CA ARG A 171 15.63 -12.23 4.07
C ARG A 171 16.52 -11.03 4.42
N GLU A 172 17.08 -10.38 3.40
CA GLU A 172 17.93 -9.20 3.53
C GLU A 172 17.16 -8.01 4.09
N SER A 173 15.90 -7.84 3.67
CA SER A 173 15.01 -6.82 4.23
C SER A 173 14.73 -7.06 5.71
N ARG A 174 14.37 -8.29 6.07
CA ARG A 174 14.12 -8.69 7.46
C ARG A 174 15.33 -8.47 8.35
N TRP A 175 16.52 -8.85 7.89
CA TRP A 175 17.77 -8.62 8.62
C TRP A 175 18.07 -7.14 8.86
N ARG A 176 17.84 -6.25 7.87
CA ARG A 176 18.06 -4.81 8.03
C ARG A 176 17.21 -4.19 9.14
N ARG A 177 16.02 -4.76 9.42
CA ARG A 177 15.15 -4.33 10.52
C ARG A 177 15.26 -5.19 11.78
N GLY A 178 16.31 -6.01 11.88
CA GLY A 178 16.64 -6.76 13.09
C GLY A 178 15.86 -8.07 13.29
N LYS A 179 15.27 -8.65 12.24
CA LYS A 179 14.58 -9.93 12.28
C LYS A 179 15.46 -11.03 11.68
N ASP A 180 15.71 -12.09 12.44
CA ASP A 180 16.57 -13.22 12.05
C ASP A 180 15.81 -14.48 11.61
N HIS A 181 14.48 -14.43 11.67
CA HIS A 181 13.55 -15.49 11.24
C HIS A 181 12.75 -15.09 9.98
N PRO A 182 12.23 -16.05 9.21
CA PRO A 182 11.31 -15.75 8.10
C PRO A 182 10.00 -15.12 8.60
N MET A 183 9.18 -14.61 7.67
CA MET A 183 7.81 -14.20 7.99
C MET A 183 7.04 -15.35 8.65
N TYR A 184 6.15 -15.01 9.59
CA TYR A 184 5.26 -15.99 10.19
C TYR A 184 4.31 -16.59 9.15
N GLY A 185 4.00 -17.87 9.31
CA GLY A 185 3.07 -18.56 8.42
C GLY A 185 1.63 -18.06 8.61
N LYS A 186 0.77 -18.32 7.62
CA LYS A 186 -0.63 -17.83 7.58
C LYS A 186 -1.42 -18.07 8.87
N LYS A 187 -1.26 -19.24 9.51
CA LYS A 187 -1.95 -19.54 10.78
C LYS A 187 -1.56 -18.63 11.93
N ASP A 188 -0.29 -18.22 11.98
CA ASP A 188 0.20 -17.32 13.02
C ASP A 188 -0.10 -15.87 12.66
N GLN A 189 -0.08 -15.50 11.38
CA GLN A 189 -0.56 -14.19 10.92
C GLN A 189 -2.02 -13.92 11.28
N VAL A 190 -2.90 -14.94 11.24
CA VAL A 190 -4.29 -14.80 11.72
C VAL A 190 -4.35 -14.43 13.21
N LYS A 191 -3.51 -15.06 14.05
CA LYS A 191 -3.46 -14.74 15.48
C LYS A 191 -2.90 -13.33 15.72
N LEU A 192 -1.85 -12.97 14.97
CA LEU A 192 -1.25 -11.64 15.03
C LEU A 192 -2.22 -10.56 14.55
N PHE A 193 -3.05 -10.84 13.53
CA PHE A 193 -4.12 -9.95 13.09
C PHE A 193 -5.14 -9.72 14.20
N THR A 194 -5.66 -10.78 14.83
CA THR A 194 -6.62 -10.62 15.95
C THR A 194 -6.02 -9.79 17.07
N ALA A 195 -4.79 -10.08 17.49
CA ALA A 195 -4.09 -9.28 18.49
C ALA A 195 -3.89 -7.84 18.02
N ALA A 196 -3.60 -7.60 16.74
CA ALA A 196 -3.42 -6.25 16.21
C ALA A 196 -4.70 -5.42 16.33
N MET A 197 -5.87 -5.98 16.02
CA MET A 197 -7.15 -5.27 16.10
C MET A 197 -7.44 -4.83 17.54
N GLU A 198 -7.27 -5.73 18.52
CA GLU A 198 -7.42 -5.42 19.95
C GLU A 198 -6.43 -4.32 20.38
N ARG A 199 -5.16 -4.41 19.95
CA ARG A 199 -4.12 -3.43 20.32
C ARG A 199 -4.29 -2.08 19.66
N TRP A 200 -4.82 -2.03 18.44
CA TRP A 200 -5.14 -0.76 17.77
C TRP A 200 -6.28 -0.05 18.49
N GLU A 201 -7.31 -0.78 18.94
CA GLU A 201 -8.37 -0.23 19.78
C GLU A 201 -7.83 0.32 21.11
N GLU A 202 -6.92 -0.41 21.78
CA GLU A 202 -6.23 0.07 23.00
C GLU A 202 -5.46 1.38 22.76
N GLN A 203 -5.01 1.64 21.52
CA GLN A 203 -4.35 2.88 21.09
C GLN A 203 -5.33 4.00 20.73
N GLY A 204 -6.65 3.75 20.81
CA GLY A 204 -7.70 4.69 20.44
C GLY A 204 -7.99 4.73 18.94
N LEU A 205 -7.57 3.71 18.19
CA LEU A 205 -7.85 3.59 16.75
C LEU A 205 -9.10 2.77 16.52
N GLU A 206 -9.73 2.99 15.37
CA GLU A 206 -10.86 2.19 14.93
C GLU A 206 -10.44 0.73 14.69
N ARG A 207 -11.40 -0.19 14.81
CA ARG A 207 -11.26 -1.61 14.51
C ARG A 207 -11.84 -1.96 13.14
N PRO A 208 -11.00 -2.09 12.09
CA PRO A 208 -11.47 -2.46 10.76
C PRO A 208 -12.28 -3.75 10.71
N ASP A 209 -12.00 -4.70 11.61
CA ASP A 209 -12.69 -5.99 11.69
C ASP A 209 -14.10 -5.89 12.29
N GLU A 210 -14.46 -4.75 12.90
CA GLU A 210 -15.80 -4.48 13.44
C GLU A 210 -16.62 -3.47 12.62
N VAL A 211 -15.98 -2.76 11.69
CA VAL A 211 -16.66 -1.82 10.78
C VAL A 211 -17.53 -2.58 9.78
N ASP A 212 -18.71 -2.03 9.49
CA ASP A 212 -19.72 -2.59 8.58
C ASP A 212 -20.39 -3.91 9.07
N LEU A 213 -20.14 -4.38 10.30
CA LEU A 213 -20.77 -5.60 10.85
C LEU A 213 -22.25 -5.40 11.29
N ASP A 214 -22.64 -4.21 11.75
CA ASP A 214 -23.92 -3.97 12.44
C ASP A 214 -25.09 -3.56 11.54
N SER A 215 -25.26 -4.21 10.38
CA SER A 215 -26.35 -3.84 9.46
C SER A 215 -27.03 -5.02 8.75
N GLU A 216 -27.08 -6.15 9.45
CA GLU A 216 -28.10 -7.20 9.29
C GLU A 216 -29.09 -7.15 10.47
N ILE A 217 -29.99 -6.15 10.48
CA ILE A 217 -31.30 -6.24 11.15
C ILE A 217 -32.37 -5.73 10.18
#